data_AF-L0GB26-F1
#
_entry.id   AF-L0GB26-F1
#
_cell.length_a   1.000
_cell.length_b   1.000
_cell.length_c   1.000
_cell.angle_alpha   90.00
_cell.angle_beta   90.00
_cell.angle_gamma   90.00
#
_symmetry.space_group_name_H-M   'P 1'
#
loop_
_entity.id
_entity.type
_entity.pdbx_description
1 polymer ?
#
loop_
_entity_poly.entity_id
_entity_poly.type
_entity_poly.pdbx_seq_one_letter_code
_entity_poly.pdbx_strand_id
1 'polypeptide(L)'
;RKISSVHLFSAKALDDFRHVRQEEVVILAHALVKSSSSGTSAMNLGQLLNVCVINALGRVMMGRRVVGDGTGEVDSKAGQFKEMVMELMVLAGVFNIGDFVP
;
A
#
# COMPACT_ATOMS: atom_id res chain seq x y z
N ARG A 1 -13.27 -11.09 -13.96
CA ARG A 1 -12.81 -12.07 -12.94
C ARG A 1 -11.65 -12.96 -13.40
N LYS A 2 -11.67 -13.55 -14.60
CA LYS A 2 -10.60 -14.46 -15.08
C LYS A 2 -9.20 -13.83 -15.02
N ILE A 3 -9.05 -12.57 -15.43
CA ILE A 3 -7.77 -11.85 -15.42
C ILE A 3 -7.18 -11.79 -14.00
N SER A 4 -7.95 -11.31 -13.03
CA SER A 4 -7.50 -11.20 -11.64
C SER A 4 -7.14 -12.56 -11.04
N SER A 5 -7.99 -13.57 -11.24
CA SER A 5 -7.76 -14.90 -10.68
C SER A 5 -6.53 -15.60 -11.27
N VAL A 6 -6.27 -15.43 -12.57
CA VAL A 6 -5.16 -16.13 -13.24
C VAL A 6 -3.86 -15.34 -13.18
N HIS A 7 -3.90 -14.01 -13.35
CA HIS A 7 -2.70 -13.19 -13.52
C HIS A 7 -2.29 -12.39 -12.29
N LEU A 8 -3.17 -12.19 -11.31
CA LEU A 8 -2.85 -11.46 -10.07
C LEU A 8 -2.81 -12.38 -8.84
N PHE A 9 -3.73 -13.35 -8.77
CA PHE A 9 -3.96 -14.14 -7.57
C PHE A 9 -3.75 -15.65 -7.75
N SER A 10 -3.17 -16.09 -8.87
CA SER A 10 -2.79 -17.51 -9.01
C SER A 10 -1.55 -17.81 -8.18
N ALA A 11 -1.36 -19.08 -7.82
CA ALA A 11 -0.17 -19.51 -7.08
C ALA A 11 1.13 -19.11 -7.81
N LYS A 12 1.15 -19.24 -9.14
CA LYS A 12 2.28 -18.81 -9.97
C LYS A 12 2.50 -17.30 -9.90
N ALA A 13 1.47 -16.48 -10.09
CA ALA A 13 1.59 -15.03 -10.01
C ALA A 13 2.06 -14.57 -8.62
N LEU A 14 1.54 -15.19 -7.55
CA LEU A 14 1.96 -14.89 -6.19
C LEU A 14 3.44 -15.23 -5.95
N ASP A 15 3.95 -16.30 -6.55
CA ASP A 15 5.36 -16.68 -6.47
C ASP A 15 6.26 -15.76 -7.31
N ASP A 16 5.82 -15.42 -8.54
CA ASP A 16 6.53 -14.48 -9.42
C ASP A 16 6.74 -13.11 -8.71
N PHE A 17 5.77 -12.64 -7.92
CA PHE A 17 5.85 -11.40 -7.12
C PHE A 17 6.38 -11.59 -5.69
N ARG A 18 6.92 -12.76 -5.34
CA ARG A 18 7.45 -13.02 -3.98
C ARG A 18 8.57 -12.04 -3.60
N HIS A 19 9.45 -11.73 -4.55
CA HIS A 19 10.58 -10.81 -4.36
C HIS A 19 10.11 -9.40 -3.94
N VAL A 20 9.06 -8.86 -4.57
CA VAL A 20 8.47 -7.57 -4.22
C VAL A 20 8.05 -7.54 -2.76
N ARG A 21 7.33 -8.57 -2.30
CA ARG A 21 6.87 -8.65 -0.89
C ARG A 21 8.04 -8.75 0.08
N GLN A 22 9.08 -9.53 -0.26
CA GLN A 22 10.26 -9.64 0.58
C GLN A 22 10.97 -8.29 0.72
N GLU A 23 11.13 -7.53 -0.36
CA GLU A 23 11.76 -6.21 -0.32
C GLU A 23 10.98 -5.23 0.56
N GLU A 24 9.65 -5.17 0.45
CA GLU A 24 8.83 -4.28 1.30
C GLU A 24 8.87 -4.71 2.78
N VAL A 25 8.94 -6.02 3.07
CA VAL A 25 9.11 -6.53 4.44
C VAL A 25 10.49 -6.19 5.00
N VAL A 26 11.54 -6.23 4.19
CA VAL A 26 12.89 -5.81 4.61
C VAL A 26 12.89 -4.32 4.96
N ILE A 27 12.27 -3.47 4.16
CA ILE A 27 12.12 -2.03 4.44
C ILE A 27 11.35 -1.81 5.75
N LEU A 28 10.25 -2.53 5.94
CA LEU A 28 9.48 -2.49 7.19
C LEU A 28 10.34 -2.88 8.39
N ALA A 29 11.12 -3.96 8.29
CA ALA A 29 12.01 -4.41 9.35
C ALA A 29 13.09 -3.37 9.68
N HIS A 30 13.71 -2.75 8.66
CA HIS A 30 14.66 -1.67 8.87
C HIS A 30 14.03 -0.45 9.55
N ALA A 31 12.81 -0.07 9.17
CA ALA A 31 12.09 1.02 9.81
C ALA A 31 11.80 0.71 11.30
N LEU A 32 11.40 -0.54 11.61
CA LEU A 32 11.19 -0.99 12.98
C LEU A 32 12.48 -0.94 13.82
N VAL A 33 13.59 -1.44 13.28
CA VAL A 33 14.90 -1.43 13.96
C VAL A 33 15.35 0.01 14.21
N LYS A 34 15.27 0.88 13.21
CA LYS A 34 15.66 2.30 13.31
C LYS A 34 14.85 3.02 14.39
N SER A 35 13.54 2.78 14.46
CA SER A 35 12.68 3.38 15.47
C SER A 35 12.92 2.80 16.87
N SER A 36 13.29 1.52 16.97
CA SER A 36 13.67 0.91 18.25
C SER A 36 14.98 1.48 18.79
N SER A 37 15.95 1.81 17.93
CA SER A 37 17.25 2.38 18.33
C SER A 37 17.18 3.86 18.76
N SER A 38 16.11 4.58 18.41
CA SER A 38 15.99 6.03 18.68
C SER A 38 15.41 6.37 20.06
N GLY A 39 15.07 5.38 20.89
CA GLY A 39 14.48 5.59 22.21
C GLY A 39 12.97 5.87 22.17
N THR A 40 12.21 4.85 22.55
CA THR A 40 10.90 4.93 23.26
C THR A 40 9.82 5.89 22.75
N SER A 41 9.72 6.14 21.45
CA SER A 41 8.50 6.72 20.88
C SER A 41 7.51 5.61 20.52
N ALA A 42 6.28 5.73 21.00
CA ALA A 42 5.20 4.83 20.63
C ALA A 42 5.00 4.88 19.11
N MET A 43 5.31 3.78 18.44
CA MET A 43 5.17 3.66 17.00
C MET A 43 3.79 3.12 16.64
N ASN A 44 3.16 3.74 15.64
CA ASN A 44 1.94 3.18 15.05
C ASN A 44 2.31 2.04 14.09
N LEU A 45 2.41 0.83 14.64
CA LEU A 45 2.68 -0.38 13.87
C LEU A 45 1.65 -0.62 12.75
N GLY A 46 0.38 -0.29 13.01
CA GLY A 46 -0.69 -0.41 12.01
C GLY A 46 -0.44 0.46 10.78
N GLN A 47 0.02 1.70 10.98
CA GLN A 47 0.41 2.57 9.87
C GLN A 47 1.59 2.01 9.08
N LEU A 48 2.63 1.51 9.76
CA LEU A 48 3.82 0.95 9.10
C LEU A 48 3.48 -0.29 8.26
N LEU A 49 2.65 -1.18 8.80
CA LEU A 49 2.13 -2.34 8.07
C LEU A 49 1.27 -1.92 6.87
N ASN A 50 0.42 -0.91 7.04
CA ASN A 50 -0.42 -0.42 5.94
C ASN A 50 0.45 0.12 4.79
N VAL A 51 1.51 0.87 5.10
CA VAL A 51 2.49 1.33 4.11
C VAL A 51 3.14 0.16 3.37
N CYS A 52 3.60 -0.87 4.08
CA CYS A 52 4.19 -2.06 3.48
C CYS A 52 3.21 -2.77 2.52
N VAL A 53 1.96 -2.99 2.96
CA VAL A 53 0.93 -3.66 2.14
C VAL A 53 0.58 -2.83 0.91
N ILE A 54 0.35 -1.52 1.07
CA ILE A 54 0.03 -0.61 -0.03
C ILE A 54 1.17 -0.57 -1.05
N ASN A 55 2.42 -0.51 -0.60
CA ASN A 55 3.56 -0.49 -1.51
C ASN A 55 3.78 -1.82 -2.22
N ALA A 56 3.58 -2.95 -1.55
CA ALA A 56 3.63 -4.27 -2.18
C ALA A 56 2.55 -4.38 -3.27
N LEU A 57 1.31 -3.97 -2.97
CA LEU A 57 0.22 -3.95 -3.95
C LEU A 57 0.47 -2.96 -5.08
N GLY A 58 0.91 -1.74 -4.77
CA GLY A 58 1.24 -0.72 -5.77
C GLY A 58 2.32 -1.18 -6.74
N ARG A 59 3.36 -1.87 -6.24
CA ARG A 59 4.41 -2.42 -7.10
C ARG A 59 3.92 -3.57 -7.97
N VAL A 60 3.04 -4.43 -7.46
CA VAL A 60 2.44 -5.51 -8.25
C VAL A 60 1.47 -4.97 -9.31
N MET A 61 0.67 -3.96 -8.98
CA MET A 61 -0.39 -3.45 -9.85
C MET A 61 0.07 -2.37 -10.82
N MET A 62 1.01 -1.51 -10.41
CA MET A 62 1.43 -0.30 -11.14
C MET A 62 2.94 -0.25 -11.38
N GLY A 63 3.71 -1.21 -10.86
CA GLY A 63 5.17 -1.23 -10.97
C GLY A 63 5.89 -0.19 -10.10
N ARG A 64 5.17 0.51 -9.21
CA ARG A 64 5.69 1.67 -8.45
C ARG A 64 5.22 1.64 -6.99
N ARG A 65 6.01 2.22 -6.08
CA ARG A 65 5.58 2.45 -4.69
C ARG A 65 4.61 3.63 -4.64
N VAL A 66 3.58 3.53 -3.82
CA VAL A 66 2.53 4.56 -3.67
C VAL A 66 2.84 5.49 -2.50
N VAL A 67 3.49 4.97 -1.47
CA VAL A 67 3.88 5.71 -0.26
C VAL A 67 5.39 5.73 -0.16
N GLY A 68 5.98 6.92 -0.06
CA GLY A 68 7.41 7.08 0.13
C GLY A 68 7.90 6.50 1.45
N ASP A 69 9.16 6.06 1.47
CA ASP A 69 9.87 5.54 2.65
C ASP A 69 10.48 6.66 3.53
N GLY A 70 10.17 7.92 3.22
CA GLY A 70 10.72 9.10 3.89
C GLY A 70 12.17 9.42 3.52
N THR A 71 12.76 8.74 2.53
CA THR A 71 14.17 8.90 2.15
C THR A 71 14.43 9.43 0.74
N GLY A 72 13.40 9.84 -0.01
CA GLY A 72 13.58 10.41 -1.35
C GLY A 72 12.33 11.08 -1.93
N GLU A 73 12.46 11.60 -3.16
CA GLU A 73 11.34 12.15 -3.93
C GLU A 73 10.25 11.09 -4.08
N VAL A 74 9.09 11.35 -3.48
CA VAL A 74 7.88 10.59 -3.77
C VAL A 74 7.56 10.82 -5.24
N ASP A 75 7.50 9.76 -6.04
CA ASP A 75 7.05 9.84 -7.43
C ASP A 75 5.77 10.67 -7.47
N SER A 76 5.78 11.79 -8.19
CA SER A 76 4.64 12.73 -8.26
C SER A 76 3.34 11.99 -8.62
N LYS A 77 3.42 10.94 -9.44
CA LYS A 77 2.28 10.09 -9.81
C LYS A 77 1.75 9.23 -8.65
N ALA A 78 2.63 8.76 -7.78
CA ALA A 78 2.26 8.01 -6.58
C ALA A 78 1.53 8.91 -5.56
N GLY A 79 1.98 10.17 -5.43
CA GLY A 79 1.32 11.19 -4.62
C GLY A 79 -0.11 11.47 -5.12
N GLN A 80 -0.28 11.70 -6.42
CA GLN A 80 -1.60 11.89 -7.04
C GLN A 80 -2.51 10.68 -6.86
N PHE A 81 -1.98 9.46 -6.99
CA PHE A 81 -2.77 8.25 -6.78
C PHE A 81 -3.27 8.13 -5.33
N LYS A 82 -2.41 8.41 -4.35
CA LYS A 82 -2.80 8.45 -2.94
C LYS A 82 -3.94 9.46 -2.70
N GLU A 83 -3.85 10.64 -3.30
CA GLU A 83 -4.88 11.69 -3.18
C GLU A 83 -6.22 11.23 -3.74
N MET A 84 -6.23 10.66 -4.95
CA MET A 84 -7.44 10.08 -5.56
C MET A 84 -8.08 8.98 -4.69
N VAL A 85 -7.27 8.11 -4.08
CA VAL A 85 -7.78 7.05 -3.18
C VAL A 85 -8.40 7.62 -1.92
N MET A 86 -7.80 8.66 -1.33
CA MET A 86 -8.34 9.33 -0.15
C MET A 86 -9.66 10.02 -0.45
N GLU A 87 -9.76 10.73 -1.58
CA GLU A 87 -11.00 11.35 -2.04
C GLU A 87 -12.10 10.30 -2.27
N LEU A 88 -11.77 9.19 -2.94
CA LEU A 88 -12.71 8.09 -3.16
C LEU A 88 -13.23 7.50 -1.84
N MET A 89 -12.36 7.30 -0.84
CA MET A 89 -12.79 6.80 0.47
C MET A 89 -13.76 7.76 1.18
N VAL A 90 -13.55 9.06 1.05
CA VAL A 90 -14.47 10.07 1.59
C VAL A 90 -15.82 9.99 0.86
N LEU A 91 -15.82 9.98 -0.48
CA LEU A 91 -17.06 9.88 -1.28
C LEU A 91 -17.81 8.57 -1.05
N ALA A 92 -17.11 7.45 -0.91
CA ALA A 92 -17.72 6.16 -0.64
C ALA A 92 -18.28 6.05 0.80
N GLY A 93 -17.79 6.88 1.71
CA GLY A 93 -18.22 6.91 3.11
C GLY A 93 -19.41 7.82 3.39
N VAL A 94 -19.78 8.71 2.47
CA VAL A 94 -20.95 9.59 2.65
C VAL A 94 -22.24 8.87 2.26
N PHE A 95 -23.33 9.28 2.89
CA PHE A 95 -24.67 8.77 2.58
C PHE A 95 -25.10 9.20 1.18
N ASN A 96 -25.35 8.24 0.28
CA ASN A 96 -25.87 8.49 -1.06
C ASN A 96 -27.38 8.22 -1.08
N ILE A 97 -28.19 9.27 -1.27
CA ILE A 97 -29.67 9.16 -1.31
C ILE A 97 -30.17 8.17 -2.39
N GLY A 98 -29.44 8.06 -3.51
CA GLY A 98 -29.74 7.14 -4.60
C GLY A 98 -29.56 5.65 -4.26
N ASP A 99 -28.86 5.32 -3.17
CA ASP A 99 -28.76 3.94 -2.67
C ASP A 99 -30.03 3.52 -1.90
N PHE A 100 -30.86 4.48 -1.48
CA PHE A 100 -32.04 4.26 -0.64
C PHE A 100 -33.36 4.60 -1.33
N VAL A 101 -33.31 5.19 -2.53
CA VAL A 101 -34.49 5.50 -3.35
C VAL A 101 -34.39 4.72 -4.66
N PRO A 102 -35.30 3.75 -4.91
CA PRO A 102 -35.30 2.90 -6.11
C PRO A 102 -35.39 3.65 -7.44
#